data_AF-A0A4D7QLG2-F1
#
_entry.id   AF-A0A4D7QLG2-F1
#
_cell.length_a   1.000
_cell.length_b   1.000
_cell.length_c   1.000
_cell.angle_alpha   90.00
_cell.angle_beta   90.00
_cell.angle_gamma   90.00
#
_symmetry.space_group_name_H-M   'P 1'
#
loop_
_entity.id
_entity.type
_entity.pdbx_description
1 polymer ?
#
loop_
_entity_poly.entity_id
_entity_poly.type
_entity_poly.pdbx_seq_one_letter_code
_entity_poly.pdbx_strand_id
1 'polypeptide(L)'
;MRLAFRLLTTVLLFWLATGAARAAAPVCRHTPDIVATAEFLLVDPRSEQRFWRDHFGSDAAFLMIRHGDLSPERGRRLIDELGRRAKPPQRIEDLRLAFMDPAERLATLGAGPPNAPAPPGGLSAARAFIVDGQEDQLFRELARRAALPEVTANLVTSFQVMLARALGDLDDATRTRAAGKAEAHGLWALALDLVALNSDPGDWLGLLRRSPLNPATPDQLVQHFTPLWRGHVTLRPRPYSLDSLPPELRAAAKVLQARRSPQTGSIDAVTELARVAPRTQTLLTLLNQTGEARLGSEVAAPLLAAIRAGRIDPAEDDDKLRAMLFTGVAQVLGLATARGQLATFRGSPDGDPNETALLALERAVAREMLAGFVRGEQPAPPRHQLLSPGFDWDGWLATATAIRAGQAPAESNRAIAVELLQAAGRPAEALGVLRAMGPTDEARRHAHVMLLALDQRCAKLLSPPLPLGQVIYRFEPR
;
A
#
# COMPACT_ATOMS: atom_id res chain seq x y z
N MET A 1 64.76 -6.09 -40.03
CA MET A 1 64.38 -5.15 -41.11
C MET A 1 62.96 -5.48 -41.51
N ARG A 2 62.02 -4.56 -41.28
CA ARG A 2 60.74 -4.33 -41.99
C ARG A 2 59.75 -5.48 -42.15
N LEU A 3 58.43 -5.28 -42.16
CA LEU A 3 57.47 -4.29 -41.68
C LEU A 3 56.13 -4.80 -42.27
N ALA A 4 55.02 -4.40 -41.66
CA ALA A 4 53.68 -4.25 -42.25
C ALA A 4 52.88 -5.54 -42.52
N PHE A 5 51.75 -5.82 -41.87
CA PHE A 5 50.50 -5.08 -41.56
C PHE A 5 49.33 -5.62 -42.39
N ARG A 6 48.35 -6.13 -41.64
CA ARG A 6 46.94 -5.71 -41.62
C ARG A 6 45.86 -6.64 -42.18
N LEU A 7 44.99 -6.96 -41.21
CA LEU A 7 43.52 -6.98 -41.27
C LEU A 7 42.87 -8.17 -41.97
N LEU A 8 42.71 -9.26 -41.22
CA LEU A 8 41.55 -10.13 -41.40
C LEU A 8 40.50 -9.77 -40.34
N THR A 9 39.42 -9.19 -40.81
CA THR A 9 38.22 -8.82 -40.08
C THR A 9 37.40 -10.08 -39.82
N THR A 10 37.30 -10.53 -38.57
CA THR A 10 36.23 -11.45 -38.15
C THR A 10 35.88 -11.16 -36.70
N VAL A 11 35.06 -10.13 -36.48
CA VAL A 11 34.39 -9.91 -35.19
C VAL A 11 33.13 -10.77 -35.22
N LEU A 12 33.24 -11.98 -34.66
CA LEU A 12 32.07 -12.77 -34.29
C LEU A 12 31.50 -12.14 -33.02
N LEU A 13 30.37 -11.44 -33.17
CA LEU A 13 29.54 -10.94 -32.07
C LEU A 13 28.93 -12.13 -31.32
N PHE A 14 29.65 -12.64 -30.32
CA PHE A 14 29.08 -13.44 -29.25
C PHE A 14 28.34 -12.51 -28.27
N TRP A 15 27.11 -12.13 -28.62
CA TRP A 15 26.15 -11.65 -27.63
C TRP A 15 25.61 -12.88 -26.88
N LEU A 16 26.37 -13.35 -25.89
CA LEU A 16 25.81 -14.19 -24.85
C LEU A 16 24.91 -13.30 -24.00
N ALA A 17 23.63 -13.63 -24.03
CA ALA A 17 22.60 -13.10 -23.16
C ALA A 17 23.06 -13.20 -21.70
N THR A 18 23.51 -12.10 -21.13
CA THR A 18 23.59 -11.93 -19.67
C THR A 18 22.18 -11.67 -19.17
N GLY A 19 21.38 -12.74 -19.08
CA GLY A 19 20.27 -12.75 -18.15
C GLY A 19 20.84 -12.48 -16.77
N ALA A 20 20.64 -11.28 -16.26
CA ALA A 20 20.98 -10.95 -14.89
C ALA A 20 20.18 -11.90 -14.00
N ALA A 21 20.82 -12.97 -13.54
CA ALA A 21 20.32 -13.78 -12.44
C ALA A 21 20.16 -12.82 -11.26
N ARG A 22 18.92 -12.39 -11.02
CA ARG A 22 18.55 -11.53 -9.90
C ARG A 22 18.93 -12.33 -8.66
N ALA A 23 19.97 -11.89 -7.96
CA ALA A 23 20.40 -12.51 -6.72
C ALA A 23 19.16 -12.73 -5.84
N ALA A 24 18.93 -13.97 -5.40
CA ALA A 24 17.79 -14.30 -4.56
C ALA A 24 17.75 -13.30 -3.40
N ALA A 25 16.64 -12.59 -3.26
CA ALA A 25 16.48 -11.63 -2.18
C ALA A 25 16.77 -12.34 -0.85
N PRO A 26 17.51 -11.73 0.09
CA PRO A 26 17.76 -12.35 1.38
C PRO A 26 16.44 -12.75 2.03
N VAL A 27 16.32 -14.02 2.43
CA VAL A 27 15.11 -14.56 3.04
C VAL A 27 14.81 -13.76 4.31
N CYS A 28 13.62 -13.16 4.37
CA CYS A 28 13.22 -12.34 5.51
C CYS A 28 13.14 -13.19 6.78
N ARG A 29 13.71 -12.71 7.90
CA ARG A 29 13.69 -13.42 9.19
C ARG A 29 12.28 -13.71 9.71
N HIS A 30 11.28 -12.93 9.31
CA HIS A 30 9.88 -13.08 9.75
C HIS A 30 9.06 -14.04 8.87
N THR A 31 9.65 -14.62 7.82
CA THR A 31 8.98 -15.56 6.92
C THR A 31 8.25 -16.70 7.67
N PRO A 32 8.87 -17.38 8.67
CA PRO A 32 8.18 -18.43 9.41
C PRO A 32 6.95 -17.94 10.17
N ASP A 33 7.03 -16.75 10.79
CA ASP A 33 5.92 -16.16 11.53
C ASP A 33 4.78 -15.73 10.59
N ILE A 34 5.12 -15.20 9.40
CA ILE A 34 4.14 -14.85 8.35
C ILE A 34 3.37 -16.10 7.93
N VAL A 35 4.08 -17.18 7.59
CA VAL A 35 3.46 -18.44 7.16
C VAL A 35 2.58 -19.03 8.27
N ALA A 36 3.10 -19.13 9.50
CA ALA A 36 2.33 -19.68 10.63
C ALA A 36 1.07 -18.86 10.97
N THR A 37 1.14 -17.54 10.78
CA THR A 37 -0.01 -16.63 10.97
C THR A 37 -1.02 -16.77 9.83
N ALA A 38 -0.55 -16.89 8.59
CA ALA A 38 -1.41 -17.15 7.45
C ALA A 38 -2.16 -18.49 7.60
N GLU A 39 -1.48 -19.55 8.04
CA GLU A 39 -2.11 -20.84 8.33
C GLU A 39 -3.24 -20.71 9.36
N PHE A 40 -3.03 -19.97 10.45
CA PHE A 40 -4.08 -19.72 11.45
C PHE A 40 -5.30 -19.00 10.85
N LEU A 41 -5.08 -18.05 9.94
CA LEU A 41 -6.16 -17.31 9.25
C LEU A 41 -6.88 -18.14 8.19
N LEU A 42 -6.25 -19.18 7.66
CA LEU A 42 -6.84 -20.08 6.66
C LEU A 42 -7.72 -21.17 7.28
N VAL A 43 -7.60 -21.44 8.58
CA VAL A 43 -8.55 -22.31 9.31
C VAL A 43 -9.94 -21.69 9.30
N ASP A 44 -11.00 -22.48 9.12
CA ASP A 44 -12.37 -21.94 9.13
C ASP A 44 -12.74 -21.37 10.53
N PRO A 45 -13.45 -20.23 10.59
CA PRO A 45 -13.85 -19.62 11.85
C PRO A 45 -14.90 -20.46 12.56
N ARG A 46 -14.94 -20.33 13.90
CA ARG A 46 -15.99 -20.96 14.73
C ARG A 46 -17.41 -20.49 14.44
N SER A 47 -17.56 -19.29 13.84
CA SER A 47 -18.85 -18.73 13.41
C SER A 47 -18.86 -18.59 11.89
N GLU A 48 -19.76 -19.32 11.23
CA GLU A 48 -19.91 -19.26 9.77
C GLU A 48 -20.52 -17.95 9.26
N GLN A 49 -21.23 -17.22 10.13
CA GLN A 49 -21.92 -15.99 9.77
C GLN A 49 -21.04 -14.77 10.04
N ARG A 50 -20.23 -14.33 9.05
CA ARG A 50 -19.81 -12.91 8.86
C ARG A 50 -18.82 -12.70 7.71
N PHE A 51 -18.94 -11.49 7.13
CA PHE A 51 -18.12 -10.87 6.08
C PHE A 51 -16.60 -10.81 6.36
N TRP A 52 -16.16 -10.88 7.62
CA TRP A 52 -14.74 -10.77 7.99
C TRP A 52 -13.92 -12.04 7.76
N ARG A 53 -14.58 -13.21 7.72
CA ARG A 53 -13.95 -14.49 7.33
C ARG A 53 -13.21 -14.40 6.00
N ASP A 54 -13.74 -13.56 5.14
CA ASP A 54 -13.58 -13.57 3.71
C ASP A 54 -12.53 -12.56 3.21
N HIS A 55 -12.28 -11.49 3.97
CA HIS A 55 -11.21 -10.53 3.70
C HIS A 55 -9.84 -11.07 4.13
N PHE A 56 -9.75 -11.67 5.32
CA PHE A 56 -8.46 -12.13 5.86
C PHE A 56 -7.92 -13.36 5.13
N GLY A 57 -8.80 -14.23 4.63
CA GLY A 57 -8.42 -15.47 3.95
C GLY A 57 -7.67 -15.26 2.64
N SER A 58 -8.08 -14.28 1.82
CA SER A 58 -7.41 -14.00 0.54
C SER A 58 -6.03 -13.36 0.75
N ASP A 59 -5.88 -12.46 1.72
CA ASP A 59 -4.59 -11.87 2.08
C ASP A 59 -3.64 -12.92 2.67
N ALA A 60 -4.15 -13.77 3.55
CA ALA A 60 -3.40 -14.90 4.10
C ALA A 60 -2.96 -15.87 3.01
N ALA A 61 -3.84 -16.26 2.08
CA ALA A 61 -3.49 -17.14 0.96
C ALA A 61 -2.43 -16.52 0.05
N PHE A 62 -2.58 -15.23 -0.29
CA PHE A 62 -1.60 -14.53 -1.09
C PHE A 62 -0.21 -14.51 -0.43
N LEU A 63 -0.13 -14.14 0.85
CA LEU A 63 1.13 -14.14 1.58
C LEU A 63 1.68 -15.55 1.79
N MET A 64 0.83 -16.55 2.00
CA MET A 64 1.25 -17.94 2.08
C MET A 64 1.91 -18.36 0.77
N ILE A 65 1.28 -18.08 -0.39
CA ILE A 65 1.84 -18.39 -1.72
C ILE A 65 3.20 -17.70 -1.92
N ARG A 66 3.30 -16.42 -1.58
CA ARG A 66 4.50 -15.60 -1.86
C ARG A 66 5.66 -15.83 -0.88
N HIS A 67 5.38 -15.95 0.41
CA HIS A 67 6.40 -16.14 1.46
C HIS A 67 6.68 -17.61 1.76
N GLY A 68 5.68 -18.47 1.62
CA GLY A 68 5.81 -19.93 1.79
C GLY A 68 6.25 -20.68 0.53
N ASP A 69 6.52 -19.95 -0.56
CA ASP A 69 7.01 -20.49 -1.84
C ASP A 69 6.18 -21.69 -2.34
N LEU A 70 4.85 -21.55 -2.32
CA LEU A 70 3.98 -22.62 -2.82
C LEU A 70 4.09 -22.73 -4.34
N SER A 71 4.29 -23.96 -4.81
CA SER A 71 4.17 -24.32 -6.23
C SER A 71 2.83 -23.83 -6.81
N PRO A 72 2.77 -23.47 -8.11
CA PRO A 72 1.54 -23.04 -8.78
C PRO A 72 0.33 -23.95 -8.53
N GLU A 73 0.52 -25.28 -8.54
CA GLU A 73 -0.57 -26.24 -8.34
C GLU A 73 -1.11 -26.19 -6.90
N ARG A 74 -0.23 -26.06 -5.91
CA ARG A 74 -0.64 -25.92 -4.50
C ARG A 74 -1.30 -24.58 -4.25
N GLY A 75 -0.77 -23.50 -4.82
CA GLY A 75 -1.39 -22.17 -4.74
C GLY A 75 -2.80 -22.15 -5.35
N ARG A 76 -2.98 -22.79 -6.52
CA ARG A 76 -4.29 -22.90 -7.18
C ARG A 76 -5.27 -23.70 -6.33
N ARG A 77 -4.85 -24.87 -5.81
CA ARG A 77 -5.69 -25.67 -4.90
C ARG A 77 -6.13 -24.88 -3.67
N LEU A 78 -5.22 -24.14 -3.04
CA LEU A 78 -5.54 -23.29 -1.89
C LEU A 78 -6.61 -22.24 -2.23
N ILE A 79 -6.46 -21.55 -3.37
CA ILE A 79 -7.43 -20.54 -3.80
C ILE A 79 -8.78 -21.18 -4.16
N ASP A 80 -8.77 -22.33 -4.84
CA ASP A 80 -9.99 -23.05 -5.21
C ASP A 80 -10.75 -23.55 -3.97
N GLU A 81 -10.04 -24.02 -2.94
CA GLU A 81 -10.62 -24.39 -1.65
C GLU A 81 -11.31 -23.21 -0.97
N LEU A 82 -10.70 -22.02 -0.99
CA LEU A 82 -11.36 -20.79 -0.53
C LEU A 82 -12.57 -20.41 -1.40
N GLY A 83 -12.52 -20.72 -2.70
CA GLY A 83 -13.56 -20.44 -3.68
C GLY A 83 -14.78 -21.38 -3.63
N ARG A 84 -14.69 -22.57 -3.03
CA ARG A 84 -15.80 -23.56 -2.92
C ARG A 84 -16.99 -23.09 -2.07
N ARG A 85 -16.94 -21.90 -1.50
CA ARG A 85 -17.99 -21.33 -0.64
C ARG A 85 -19.19 -20.88 -1.49
N ALA A 86 -20.40 -20.97 -0.95
CA ALA A 86 -21.65 -20.72 -1.70
C ALA A 86 -21.73 -19.34 -2.40
N LYS A 87 -21.00 -18.33 -1.88
CA LYS A 87 -20.77 -17.04 -2.54
C LYS A 87 -19.34 -16.58 -2.24
N PRO A 88 -18.37 -16.82 -3.12
CA PRO A 88 -17.01 -16.36 -2.90
C PRO A 88 -16.98 -14.82 -2.94
N PRO A 89 -16.29 -14.17 -2.00
CA PRO A 89 -16.05 -12.73 -2.01
C PRO A 89 -15.30 -12.30 -3.26
N GLN A 90 -15.58 -11.08 -3.73
CA GLN A 90 -14.90 -10.49 -4.89
C GLN A 90 -13.36 -10.50 -4.77
N ARG A 91 -12.83 -10.40 -3.54
CA ARG A 91 -11.38 -10.42 -3.28
C ARG A 91 -10.74 -11.80 -3.51
N ILE A 92 -11.45 -12.89 -3.24
CA ILE A 92 -11.01 -14.25 -3.56
C ILE A 92 -11.05 -14.46 -5.08
N GLU A 93 -12.11 -13.98 -5.76
CA GLU A 93 -12.17 -14.03 -7.23
C GLU A 93 -11.07 -13.20 -7.89
N ASP A 94 -10.75 -12.03 -7.35
CA ASP A 94 -9.65 -11.19 -7.85
C ASP A 94 -8.28 -11.88 -7.65
N LEU A 95 -8.06 -12.52 -6.49
CA LEU A 95 -6.87 -13.35 -6.24
C LEU A 95 -6.78 -14.52 -7.23
N ARG A 96 -7.89 -15.23 -7.45
CA ARG A 96 -7.99 -16.37 -8.37
C ARG A 96 -7.61 -15.95 -9.78
N LEU A 97 -8.19 -14.88 -10.29
CA LEU A 97 -7.91 -14.38 -11.63
C LEU A 97 -6.48 -13.85 -11.76
N ALA A 98 -5.97 -13.15 -10.74
CA ALA A 98 -4.58 -12.68 -10.73
C ALA A 98 -3.56 -13.84 -10.70
N PHE A 99 -3.89 -14.97 -10.07
CA PHE A 99 -3.02 -16.15 -9.98
C PHE A 99 -3.24 -17.18 -11.10
N MET A 100 -4.26 -17.01 -11.93
CA MET A 100 -4.59 -17.92 -13.02
C MET A 100 -3.51 -17.93 -14.11
N ASP A 101 -3.37 -19.04 -14.82
CA ASP A 101 -2.48 -19.11 -15.98
C ASP A 101 -2.94 -18.16 -17.10
N PRO A 102 -2.02 -17.54 -17.87
CA PRO A 102 -2.38 -16.48 -18.82
C PRO A 102 -3.45 -16.90 -19.85
N ALA A 103 -3.39 -18.13 -20.36
CA ALA A 103 -4.36 -18.64 -21.34
C ALA A 103 -5.76 -18.81 -20.74
N GLU A 104 -5.85 -19.38 -19.54
CA GLU A 104 -7.12 -19.57 -18.80
C GLU A 104 -7.73 -18.21 -18.42
N ARG A 105 -6.88 -17.23 -18.06
CA ARG A 105 -7.31 -15.88 -17.69
C ARG A 105 -7.95 -15.16 -18.87
N LEU A 106 -7.36 -15.26 -20.06
CA LEU A 106 -7.94 -14.72 -21.29
C LEU A 106 -9.26 -15.40 -21.66
N ALA A 107 -9.36 -16.73 -21.51
CA ALA A 107 -10.61 -17.45 -21.73
C ALA A 107 -11.72 -16.92 -20.80
N THR A 108 -11.39 -16.66 -19.53
CA THR A 108 -12.33 -16.11 -18.55
C THR A 108 -12.76 -14.68 -18.89
N LEU A 109 -11.85 -13.83 -19.40
CA LEU A 109 -12.17 -12.48 -19.88
C LEU A 109 -13.25 -12.52 -20.98
N GLY A 110 -13.11 -13.44 -21.93
CA GLY A 110 -14.05 -13.61 -23.04
C GLY A 110 -15.38 -14.27 -22.67
N ALA A 111 -15.41 -15.08 -21.60
CA ALA A 111 -16.60 -15.76 -21.11
C ALA A 111 -17.49 -14.91 -20.19
N GLY A 112 -17.05 -13.70 -19.81
CA GLY A 112 -17.82 -12.80 -18.96
C GLY A 112 -19.14 -12.36 -19.61
N PRO A 113 -20.15 -11.94 -18.81
CA PRO A 113 -21.43 -11.51 -19.37
C PRO A 113 -21.23 -10.37 -20.37
N PRO A 114 -21.80 -10.44 -21.58
CA PRO A 114 -21.53 -9.48 -22.66
C PRO A 114 -21.95 -8.05 -22.29
N ASN A 115 -22.95 -7.92 -21.42
CA ASN A 115 -23.57 -6.67 -20.96
C ASN A 115 -23.13 -6.27 -19.53
N ALA A 116 -22.14 -6.94 -18.94
CA ALA A 116 -21.65 -6.51 -17.63
C ALA A 116 -20.82 -5.21 -17.75
N PRO A 117 -21.00 -4.23 -16.84
CA PRO A 117 -20.34 -2.92 -16.95
C PRO A 117 -18.83 -2.95 -16.68
N ALA A 118 -18.34 -4.01 -16.04
CA ALA A 118 -16.93 -4.20 -15.71
C ALA A 118 -16.42 -5.56 -16.23
N PRO A 119 -15.12 -5.68 -16.57
CA PRO A 119 -14.53 -6.98 -16.86
C PRO A 119 -14.57 -7.89 -15.61
N PRO A 120 -14.48 -9.23 -15.78
CA PRO A 120 -14.37 -10.13 -14.65
C PRO A 120 -13.09 -9.84 -13.84
N GLY A 121 -13.25 -9.74 -12.52
CA GLY A 121 -12.15 -9.47 -11.59
C GLY A 121 -12.01 -8.00 -11.18
N GLY A 122 -11.03 -7.72 -10.34
CA GLY A 122 -10.68 -6.38 -9.87
C GLY A 122 -9.38 -5.87 -10.48
N LEU A 123 -8.72 -4.94 -9.78
CA LEU A 123 -7.46 -4.36 -10.24
C LEU A 123 -6.29 -5.35 -10.21
N SER A 124 -6.33 -6.39 -9.37
CA SER A 124 -5.26 -7.41 -9.35
C SER A 124 -5.29 -8.25 -10.61
N ALA A 125 -6.48 -8.69 -11.03
CA ALA A 125 -6.67 -9.38 -12.30
C ALA A 125 -6.27 -8.49 -13.49
N ALA A 126 -6.74 -7.24 -13.53
CA ALA A 126 -6.40 -6.28 -14.59
C ALA A 126 -4.88 -6.04 -14.69
N ARG A 127 -4.19 -5.91 -13.55
CA ARG A 127 -2.73 -5.82 -13.51
C ARG A 127 -2.08 -7.06 -14.10
N ALA A 128 -2.54 -8.26 -13.72
CA ALA A 128 -1.94 -9.51 -14.17
C ALA A 128 -1.96 -9.63 -15.70
N PHE A 129 -3.07 -9.23 -16.37
CA PHE A 129 -3.10 -9.16 -17.84
C PHE A 129 -1.96 -8.30 -18.42
N ILE A 130 -1.70 -7.13 -17.84
CA ILE A 130 -0.69 -6.18 -18.36
C ILE A 130 0.74 -6.69 -18.10
N VAL A 131 0.96 -7.32 -16.95
CA VAL A 131 2.27 -7.87 -16.59
C VAL A 131 2.61 -9.08 -17.48
N ASP A 132 1.62 -9.88 -17.87
CA ASP A 132 1.78 -11.04 -18.76
C ASP A 132 1.67 -10.70 -20.26
N GLY A 133 1.68 -9.42 -20.65
CA GLY A 133 1.69 -9.00 -22.06
C GLY A 133 0.35 -9.13 -22.79
N GLN A 134 -0.76 -9.19 -22.05
CA GLN A 134 -2.13 -9.37 -22.53
C GLN A 134 -2.96 -8.06 -22.50
N GLU A 135 -2.28 -6.91 -22.43
CA GLU A 135 -2.92 -5.60 -22.33
C GLU A 135 -3.85 -5.26 -23.51
N ASP A 136 -3.54 -5.69 -24.74
CA ASP A 136 -4.37 -5.42 -25.92
C ASP A 136 -5.77 -6.05 -25.80
N GLN A 137 -5.85 -7.29 -25.29
CA GLN A 137 -7.12 -7.99 -25.09
C GLN A 137 -7.92 -7.33 -23.98
N LEU A 138 -7.27 -6.98 -22.87
CA LEU A 138 -7.90 -6.26 -21.75
C LEU A 138 -8.44 -4.90 -22.21
N PHE A 139 -7.63 -4.10 -22.89
CA PHE A 139 -7.99 -2.73 -23.27
C PHE A 139 -9.08 -2.70 -24.35
N ARG A 140 -9.07 -3.65 -25.29
CA ARG A 140 -10.18 -3.84 -26.23
C ARG A 140 -11.48 -4.11 -25.50
N GLU A 141 -11.45 -4.99 -24.49
CA GLU A 141 -12.64 -5.35 -23.73
C GLU A 141 -13.13 -4.18 -22.85
N LEU A 142 -12.22 -3.43 -22.25
CA LEU A 142 -12.55 -2.20 -21.51
C LEU A 142 -13.19 -1.14 -22.42
N ALA A 143 -12.63 -0.90 -23.61
CA ALA A 143 -13.19 0.04 -24.57
C ALA A 143 -14.58 -0.40 -25.05
N ARG A 144 -14.77 -1.70 -25.31
CA ARG A 144 -16.08 -2.27 -25.68
C ARG A 144 -17.12 -2.05 -24.58
N ARG A 145 -16.78 -2.32 -23.32
CA ARG A 145 -17.70 -2.14 -22.17
C ARG A 145 -17.99 -0.67 -21.87
N ALA A 146 -17.00 0.21 -22.05
CA ALA A 146 -17.18 1.65 -21.89
C ALA A 146 -18.20 2.25 -22.87
N ALA A 147 -18.48 1.57 -23.99
CA ALA A 147 -19.49 1.98 -24.96
C ALA A 147 -20.91 1.47 -24.63
N LEU A 148 -21.10 0.71 -23.56
CA LEU A 148 -22.42 0.22 -23.14
C LEU A 148 -23.27 1.36 -22.56
N PRO A 149 -24.59 1.45 -22.87
CA PRO A 149 -25.46 2.53 -22.40
C PRO A 149 -25.55 2.67 -20.87
N GLU A 150 -25.42 1.56 -20.16
CA GLU A 150 -25.53 1.48 -18.70
C GLU A 150 -24.26 1.95 -17.98
N VAL A 151 -23.17 2.14 -18.72
CA VAL A 151 -21.86 2.51 -18.20
C VAL A 151 -21.67 4.02 -18.29
N THR A 152 -21.55 4.67 -17.14
CA THR A 152 -21.29 6.12 -17.09
C THR A 152 -19.83 6.44 -17.39
N ALA A 153 -19.58 7.59 -18.03
CA ALA A 153 -18.22 8.08 -18.27
C ALA A 153 -17.38 8.22 -16.99
N ASN A 154 -18.03 8.55 -15.87
CA ASN A 154 -17.38 8.62 -14.56
C ASN A 154 -16.89 7.26 -14.09
N LEU A 155 -17.70 6.21 -14.21
CA LEU A 155 -17.30 4.84 -13.83
C LEU A 155 -16.07 4.38 -14.62
N VAL A 156 -16.08 4.62 -15.94
CA VAL A 156 -14.98 4.29 -16.85
C VAL A 156 -13.71 5.03 -16.46
N THR A 157 -13.82 6.35 -16.25
CA THR A 157 -12.68 7.19 -15.88
C THR A 157 -12.12 6.78 -14.51
N SER A 158 -12.98 6.54 -13.51
CA SER A 158 -12.54 6.07 -12.20
C SER A 158 -11.80 4.74 -12.27
N PHE A 159 -12.28 3.78 -13.05
CA PHE A 159 -11.57 2.52 -13.23
C PHE A 159 -10.20 2.71 -13.89
N GLN A 160 -10.11 3.54 -14.93
CA GLN A 160 -8.83 3.87 -15.59
C GLN A 160 -7.81 4.48 -14.61
N VAL A 161 -8.22 5.47 -13.81
CA VAL A 161 -7.37 6.10 -12.78
C VAL A 161 -6.93 5.07 -11.74
N MET A 162 -7.85 4.22 -11.27
CA MET A 162 -7.53 3.18 -10.30
C MET A 162 -6.56 2.14 -10.87
N LEU A 163 -6.72 1.74 -12.13
CA LEU A 163 -5.82 0.82 -12.81
C LEU A 163 -4.42 1.42 -12.98
N ALA A 164 -4.31 2.68 -13.39
CA ALA A 164 -3.01 3.36 -13.46
C ALA A 164 -2.30 3.33 -12.10
N ARG A 165 -3.04 3.59 -11.01
CA ARG A 165 -2.50 3.52 -9.63
C ARG A 165 -2.09 2.11 -9.24
N ALA A 166 -2.86 1.10 -9.62
CA ALA A 166 -2.53 -0.31 -9.40
C ALA A 166 -1.28 -0.76 -10.16
N LEU A 167 -0.79 0.02 -11.12
CA LEU A 167 0.41 -0.21 -11.93
C LEU A 167 1.59 0.71 -11.53
N GLY A 168 1.43 1.50 -10.46
CA GLY A 168 2.38 2.55 -10.08
C GLY A 168 3.75 2.08 -9.59
N ASP A 169 3.89 0.81 -9.22
CA ASP A 169 5.16 0.19 -8.80
C ASP A 169 5.93 -0.48 -9.95
N LEU A 170 5.37 -0.53 -11.17
CA LEU A 170 6.08 -1.06 -12.35
C LEU A 170 7.26 -0.16 -12.75
N ASP A 171 8.08 -0.59 -13.71
CA ASP A 171 9.11 0.28 -14.29
C ASP A 171 8.53 1.23 -15.36
N ASP A 172 9.29 2.27 -15.69
CA ASP A 172 8.87 3.30 -16.67
C ASP A 172 8.64 2.70 -18.07
N ALA A 173 9.41 1.69 -18.49
CA ALA A 173 9.27 1.09 -19.81
C ALA A 173 7.96 0.29 -19.93
N THR A 174 7.63 -0.48 -18.89
CA THR A 174 6.37 -1.23 -18.79
C THR A 174 5.16 -0.29 -18.78
N ARG A 175 5.21 0.79 -18.00
CA ARG A 175 4.14 1.81 -17.99
C ARG A 175 4.00 2.51 -19.34
N THR A 176 5.11 2.85 -20.00
CA THR A 176 5.09 3.51 -21.31
C THR A 176 4.51 2.60 -22.40
N ARG A 177 4.89 1.31 -22.40
CA ARG A 177 4.30 0.31 -23.29
C ARG A 177 2.79 0.21 -23.09
N ALA A 178 2.34 0.04 -21.84
CA ALA A 178 0.92 -0.04 -21.52
C ALA A 178 0.18 1.25 -21.88
N ALA A 179 0.77 2.43 -21.67
CA ALA A 179 0.19 3.71 -22.04
C ALA A 179 0.00 3.84 -23.56
N GLY A 180 0.98 3.41 -24.37
CA GLY A 180 0.85 3.41 -25.83
C GLY A 180 -0.27 2.49 -26.33
N LYS A 181 -0.46 1.33 -25.69
CA LYS A 181 -1.60 0.44 -26.00
C LYS A 181 -2.93 1.03 -25.55
N ALA A 182 -2.98 1.65 -24.37
CA ALA A 182 -4.15 2.34 -23.87
C ALA A 182 -4.56 3.50 -24.79
N GLU A 183 -3.59 4.30 -25.27
CA GLU A 183 -3.78 5.36 -26.28
C GLU A 183 -4.42 4.78 -27.57
N ALA A 184 -3.89 3.67 -28.10
CA ALA A 184 -4.42 3.03 -29.31
C ALA A 184 -5.88 2.55 -29.16
N HIS A 185 -6.34 2.30 -27.93
CA HIS A 185 -7.71 1.92 -27.60
C HIS A 185 -8.58 3.10 -27.13
N GLY A 186 -8.08 4.34 -27.17
CA GLY A 186 -8.81 5.54 -26.74
C GLY A 186 -8.97 5.69 -25.23
N LEU A 187 -8.22 4.91 -24.42
CA LEU A 187 -8.21 4.97 -22.96
C LEU A 187 -7.27 6.08 -22.46
N TRP A 188 -7.59 7.33 -22.84
CA TRP A 188 -6.72 8.50 -22.63
C TRP A 188 -6.41 8.79 -21.16
N ALA A 189 -7.37 8.61 -20.24
CA ALA A 189 -7.14 8.85 -18.82
C ALA A 189 -6.13 7.84 -18.25
N LEU A 190 -6.28 6.56 -18.58
CA LEU A 190 -5.32 5.51 -18.21
C LEU A 190 -3.92 5.82 -18.78
N ALA A 191 -3.84 6.15 -20.08
CA ALA A 191 -2.57 6.42 -20.74
C ALA A 191 -1.84 7.61 -20.09
N LEU A 192 -2.55 8.73 -19.83
CA LEU A 192 -2.00 9.92 -19.18
C LEU A 192 -1.55 9.63 -17.75
N ASP A 193 -2.36 8.93 -16.95
CA ASP A 193 -1.99 8.62 -15.57
C ASP A 193 -0.80 7.66 -15.49
N LEU A 194 -0.66 6.71 -16.42
CA LEU A 194 0.49 5.81 -16.49
C LEU A 194 1.79 6.58 -16.74
N VAL A 195 1.86 7.42 -17.77
CA VAL A 195 3.08 8.19 -18.05
C VAL A 195 3.33 9.30 -17.02
N ALA A 196 2.29 9.78 -16.31
CA ALA A 196 2.45 10.70 -15.19
C ALA A 196 3.22 10.08 -14.00
N LEU A 197 3.28 8.75 -13.93
CA LEU A 197 4.04 7.98 -12.93
C LEU A 197 5.50 7.75 -13.34
N ASN A 198 5.89 8.05 -14.58
CA ASN A 198 7.25 7.86 -15.09
C ASN A 198 8.24 8.90 -14.55
N SER A 199 9.50 8.52 -14.39
CA SER A 199 10.55 9.41 -13.89
C SER A 199 10.71 10.67 -14.76
N ASP A 200 10.55 10.54 -16.07
CA ASP A 200 10.55 11.63 -17.03
C ASP A 200 9.12 12.12 -17.35
N PRO A 201 8.76 13.38 -17.04
CA PRO A 201 7.46 13.95 -17.39
C PRO A 201 7.32 14.34 -18.87
N GLY A 202 8.37 14.19 -19.67
CA GLY A 202 8.34 14.43 -21.12
C GLY A 202 7.33 13.56 -21.86
N ASP A 203 7.23 12.28 -21.50
CA ASP A 203 6.24 11.35 -22.08
C ASP A 203 4.81 11.81 -21.79
N TRP A 204 4.56 12.30 -20.58
CA TRP A 204 3.27 12.87 -20.20
C TRP A 204 2.93 14.11 -21.02
N LEU A 205 3.87 15.05 -21.20
CA LEU A 205 3.64 16.23 -22.02
C LEU A 205 3.39 15.85 -23.50
N GLY A 206 4.16 14.90 -24.02
CA GLY A 206 4.01 14.40 -25.39
C GLY A 206 2.64 13.76 -25.64
N LEU A 207 2.18 12.95 -24.69
CA LEU A 207 0.86 12.31 -24.75
C LEU A 207 -0.27 13.33 -24.57
N LEU A 208 -0.15 14.27 -23.62
CA LEU A 208 -1.14 15.31 -23.36
C LEU A 208 -1.46 16.11 -24.63
N ARG A 209 -0.43 16.46 -25.41
CA ARG A 209 -0.55 17.21 -26.67
C ARG A 209 -1.31 16.48 -27.77
N ARG A 210 -1.27 15.14 -27.78
CA ARG A 210 -2.03 14.32 -28.74
C ARG A 210 -3.42 13.95 -28.23
N SER A 211 -3.63 14.05 -26.92
CA SER A 211 -4.90 13.70 -26.29
C SER A 211 -5.99 14.74 -26.55
N PRO A 212 -7.27 14.39 -26.31
CA PRO A 212 -8.38 15.36 -26.29
C PRO A 212 -8.24 16.49 -25.26
N LEU A 213 -7.30 16.37 -24.31
CA LEU A 213 -6.99 17.37 -23.28
C LEU A 213 -5.79 18.28 -23.67
N ASN A 214 -5.45 18.34 -24.96
CA ASN A 214 -4.36 19.17 -25.45
C ASN A 214 -4.53 20.64 -25.00
N PRO A 215 -3.59 21.22 -24.24
CA PRO A 215 -3.71 22.59 -23.76
C PRO A 215 -3.58 23.58 -24.92
N ALA A 216 -4.61 24.41 -25.11
CA ALA A 216 -4.61 25.52 -26.06
C ALA A 216 -3.83 26.74 -25.54
N THR A 217 -3.58 26.83 -24.23
CA THR A 217 -2.86 27.96 -23.61
C THR A 217 -1.84 27.50 -22.54
N PRO A 218 -0.82 28.33 -22.22
CA PRO A 218 0.08 28.05 -21.11
C PRO A 218 -0.61 27.90 -19.76
N ASP A 219 -1.70 28.65 -19.52
CA ASP A 219 -2.48 28.53 -18.29
C ASP A 219 -3.21 27.18 -18.19
N GLN A 220 -3.72 26.65 -19.31
CA GLN A 220 -4.30 25.30 -19.33
C GLN A 220 -3.24 24.24 -19.05
N LEU A 221 -2.01 24.39 -19.59
CA LEU A 221 -0.91 23.50 -19.25
C LEU A 221 -0.59 23.55 -17.75
N VAL A 222 -0.55 24.74 -17.14
CA VAL A 222 -0.38 24.90 -15.69
C VAL A 222 -1.48 24.17 -14.93
N GLN A 223 -2.75 24.29 -15.34
CA GLN A 223 -3.88 23.61 -14.71
C GLN A 223 -3.72 22.08 -14.76
N HIS A 224 -3.42 21.52 -15.93
CA HIS A 224 -3.21 20.07 -16.09
C HIS A 224 -1.97 19.56 -15.34
N PHE A 225 -0.90 20.37 -15.26
CA PHE A 225 0.33 19.98 -14.59
C PHE A 225 0.29 20.13 -13.07
N THR A 226 -0.56 21.02 -12.54
CA THR A 226 -0.72 21.26 -11.09
C THR A 226 -0.86 19.97 -10.26
N PRO A 227 -1.77 19.03 -10.57
CA PRO A 227 -1.92 17.80 -9.80
C PRO A 227 -0.68 16.89 -9.80
N LEU A 228 0.09 16.89 -10.90
CA LEU A 228 1.33 16.12 -11.04
C LEU A 228 2.45 16.77 -10.23
N TRP A 229 2.61 18.09 -10.36
CA TRP A 229 3.62 18.87 -9.65
C TRP A 229 3.46 18.81 -8.13
N ARG A 230 2.22 18.92 -7.63
CA ARG A 230 1.91 18.82 -6.20
C ARG A 230 1.83 17.39 -5.68
N GLY A 231 1.84 16.40 -6.58
CA GLY A 231 1.78 14.99 -6.23
C GLY A 231 0.45 14.52 -5.63
N HIS A 232 -0.63 15.30 -5.75
CA HIS A 232 -1.95 14.93 -5.23
C HIS A 232 -2.59 13.75 -5.97
N VAL A 233 -2.39 13.68 -7.29
CA VAL A 233 -3.01 12.63 -8.12
C VAL A 233 -2.18 11.36 -8.14
N THR A 234 -0.86 11.53 -8.16
CA THR A 234 0.08 10.46 -8.49
C THR A 234 0.71 9.84 -7.24
N LEU A 235 0.74 10.55 -6.10
CA LEU A 235 1.34 10.12 -4.82
C LEU A 235 2.68 9.38 -4.97
N ARG A 236 3.46 9.76 -5.98
CA ARG A 236 4.62 9.01 -6.44
C ARG A 236 5.72 8.95 -5.40
N PRO A 237 6.44 7.83 -5.27
CA PRO A 237 7.55 7.70 -4.32
C PRO A 237 8.56 8.85 -4.39
N ARG A 238 8.79 9.44 -5.58
CA ARG A 238 9.72 10.56 -5.79
C ARG A 238 9.03 11.74 -6.49
N PRO A 239 9.15 12.97 -5.96
CA PRO A 239 8.71 14.17 -6.67
C PRO A 239 9.61 14.48 -7.87
N TYR A 240 9.10 15.25 -8.83
CA TYR A 240 9.90 15.76 -9.94
C TYR A 240 10.93 16.78 -9.44
N SER A 241 12.14 16.74 -10.02
CA SER A 241 13.11 17.82 -9.86
C SER A 241 12.84 18.91 -10.89
N LEU A 242 12.86 20.18 -10.47
CA LEU A 242 12.66 21.33 -11.37
C LEU A 242 13.65 21.30 -12.56
N ASP A 243 14.88 20.86 -12.32
CA ASP A 243 15.95 20.82 -13.33
C ASP A 243 15.77 19.68 -14.33
N SER A 244 15.05 18.62 -13.94
CA SER A 244 14.71 17.50 -14.82
C SER A 244 13.51 17.78 -15.72
N LEU A 245 12.78 18.89 -15.50
CA LEU A 245 11.58 19.20 -16.29
C LEU A 245 11.92 19.72 -17.69
N PRO A 246 11.14 19.32 -18.72
CA PRO A 246 11.10 20.00 -20.01
C PRO A 246 10.85 21.52 -19.86
N PRO A 247 11.31 22.37 -20.80
CA PRO A 247 11.26 23.83 -20.64
C PRO A 247 9.89 24.40 -20.28
N GLU A 248 8.82 23.89 -20.91
CA GLU A 248 7.45 24.35 -20.67
C GLU A 248 6.92 23.92 -19.30
N LEU A 249 7.19 22.67 -18.89
CA LEU A 249 6.82 22.20 -17.55
C LEU A 249 7.64 22.90 -16.47
N ARG A 250 8.90 23.26 -16.75
CA ARG A 250 9.72 24.08 -15.87
C ARG A 250 9.13 25.48 -15.71
N ALA A 251 8.66 26.09 -16.78
CA ALA A 251 7.96 27.38 -16.73
C ALA A 251 6.66 27.26 -15.90
N ALA A 252 5.86 26.22 -16.13
CA ALA A 252 4.65 25.95 -15.35
C ALA A 252 4.96 25.73 -13.86
N ALA A 253 6.00 24.95 -13.55
CA ALA A 253 6.46 24.70 -12.17
C ALA A 253 6.88 26.01 -11.47
N LYS A 254 7.60 26.90 -12.15
CA LYS A 254 7.98 28.22 -11.61
C LYS A 254 6.75 29.07 -11.29
N VAL A 255 5.74 29.08 -12.17
CA VAL A 255 4.46 29.77 -11.90
C VAL A 255 3.78 29.18 -10.66
N LEU A 256 3.75 27.84 -10.54
CA LEU A 256 3.15 27.16 -9.39
C LEU A 256 3.91 27.43 -8.08
N GLN A 257 5.25 27.49 -8.12
CA GLN A 257 6.08 27.85 -6.98
C GLN A 257 5.88 29.31 -6.56
N ALA A 258 5.78 30.24 -7.51
CA ALA A 258 5.52 31.65 -7.22
C ALA A 258 4.14 31.88 -6.59
N ARG A 259 3.16 31.01 -6.90
CA ARG A 259 1.81 31.03 -6.31
C ARG A 259 1.69 30.21 -5.01
N ARG A 260 2.80 29.73 -4.44
CA ARG A 260 2.78 28.85 -3.26
C ARG A 260 2.46 29.63 -2.00
N SER A 261 1.39 29.24 -1.31
CA SER A 261 1.07 29.75 0.03
C SER A 261 1.64 28.82 1.12
N PRO A 262 1.82 29.30 2.37
CA PRO A 262 2.17 28.45 3.50
C PRO A 262 1.23 27.23 3.65
N GLN A 263 -0.07 27.40 3.39
CA GLN A 263 -1.06 26.33 3.43
C GLN A 263 -0.76 25.24 2.40
N THR A 264 -0.37 25.61 1.17
CA THR A 264 0.00 24.61 0.15
C THR A 264 1.28 23.85 0.52
N GLY A 265 2.27 24.51 1.13
CA GLY A 265 3.48 23.82 1.62
C GLY A 265 3.19 22.81 2.73
N SER A 266 2.19 23.09 3.58
CA SER A 266 1.73 22.17 4.61
C SER A 266 1.11 20.89 4.02
N ILE A 267 0.20 21.04 3.04
CA ILE A 267 -0.44 19.91 2.37
C ILE A 267 0.62 19.02 1.71
N ASP A 268 1.63 19.61 1.06
CA ASP A 268 2.70 18.87 0.41
C ASP A 268 3.48 18.00 1.43
N ALA A 269 3.84 18.56 2.59
CA ALA A 269 4.55 17.83 3.64
C ALA A 269 3.72 16.69 4.23
N VAL A 270 2.44 16.91 4.50
CA VAL A 270 1.54 15.85 5.00
C VAL A 270 1.36 14.75 3.95
N THR A 271 1.19 15.13 2.69
CA THR A 271 1.06 14.19 1.56
C THR A 271 2.32 13.36 1.37
N GLU A 272 3.49 13.99 1.49
CA GLU A 272 4.77 13.30 1.40
C GLU A 272 4.99 12.36 2.60
N LEU A 273 4.61 12.74 3.81
CA LEU A 273 4.68 11.86 4.97
C LEU A 273 3.79 10.62 4.78
N ALA A 274 2.54 10.81 4.36
CA ALA A 274 1.62 9.71 4.07
C ALA A 274 2.15 8.79 2.96
N ARG A 275 3.01 9.29 2.07
CA ARG A 275 3.63 8.48 1.03
C ARG A 275 4.71 7.55 1.54
N VAL A 276 5.59 8.04 2.42
CA VAL A 276 6.70 7.22 2.95
C VAL A 276 6.29 6.42 4.18
N ALA A 277 5.21 6.82 4.85
CA ALA A 277 4.65 6.16 6.03
C ALA A 277 3.10 6.19 5.99
N PRO A 278 2.45 5.28 5.25
CA PRO A 278 1.00 5.31 5.01
C PRO A 278 0.12 5.39 6.25
N ARG A 279 0.53 4.79 7.38
CA ARG A 279 -0.22 4.84 8.65
C ARG A 279 -0.29 6.23 9.29
N THR A 280 0.43 7.21 8.74
CA THR A 280 0.32 8.63 9.13
C THR A 280 -0.81 9.38 8.41
N GLN A 281 -1.56 8.71 7.51
CA GLN A 281 -2.66 9.32 6.75
C GLN A 281 -3.76 9.99 7.61
N THR A 282 -3.87 9.64 8.90
CA THR A 282 -4.69 10.36 9.88
C THR A 282 -4.44 11.87 9.84
N LEU A 283 -3.20 12.28 9.56
CA LEU A 283 -2.82 13.69 9.45
C LEU A 283 -3.46 14.38 8.24
N LEU A 284 -3.69 13.67 7.12
CA LEU A 284 -4.44 14.21 5.97
C LEU A 284 -5.91 14.50 6.38
N THR A 285 -6.51 13.59 7.13
CA THR A 285 -7.90 13.76 7.61
C THR A 285 -8.00 14.93 8.59
N LEU A 286 -7.06 15.03 9.55
CA LEU A 286 -6.99 16.15 10.48
C LEU A 286 -6.77 17.49 9.77
N LEU A 287 -5.87 17.54 8.80
CA LEU A 287 -5.62 18.75 8.02
C LEU A 287 -6.89 19.19 7.27
N ASN A 288 -7.61 18.24 6.66
CA ASN A 288 -8.86 18.51 5.96
C ASN A 288 -9.98 19.00 6.91
N GLN A 289 -10.09 18.43 8.11
CA GLN A 289 -11.14 18.80 9.07
C GLN A 289 -10.87 20.12 9.80
N THR A 290 -9.60 20.39 10.12
CA THR A 290 -9.22 21.54 10.96
C THR A 290 -8.75 22.74 10.16
N GLY A 291 -8.24 22.53 8.94
CA GLY A 291 -7.55 23.56 8.16
C GLY A 291 -6.22 24.03 8.77
N GLU A 292 -5.71 23.37 9.82
CA GLU A 292 -4.51 23.82 10.55
C GLU A 292 -3.24 23.50 9.76
N ALA A 293 -2.74 24.51 9.04
CA ALA A 293 -1.53 24.39 8.24
C ALA A 293 -0.27 24.07 9.07
N ARG A 294 -0.23 24.39 10.36
CA ARG A 294 0.92 24.03 11.21
C ARG A 294 1.13 22.53 11.33
N LEU A 295 0.11 21.71 11.11
CA LEU A 295 0.26 20.24 11.06
C LEU A 295 1.29 19.78 10.03
N GLY A 296 1.42 20.48 8.90
CA GLY A 296 2.45 20.15 7.90
C GLY A 296 3.84 20.61 8.29
N SER A 297 4.00 21.84 8.77
CA SER A 297 5.32 22.41 9.09
C SER A 297 5.89 21.94 10.44
N GLU A 298 5.05 21.72 11.45
CA GLU A 298 5.46 21.40 12.81
C GLU A 298 5.32 19.91 13.16
N VAL A 299 4.55 19.14 12.38
CA VAL A 299 4.42 17.68 12.58
C VAL A 299 4.98 16.90 11.40
N ALA A 300 4.46 17.11 10.19
CA ALA A 300 4.86 16.28 9.05
C ALA A 300 6.33 16.48 8.64
N ALA A 301 6.79 17.73 8.53
CA ALA A 301 8.15 18.03 8.10
C ALA A 301 9.24 17.51 9.07
N PRO A 302 9.12 17.64 10.41
CA PRO A 302 10.08 17.02 11.34
C PRO A 302 10.10 15.48 11.26
N LEU A 303 8.95 14.84 11.10
CA LEU A 303 8.88 13.38 10.92
C LEU A 303 9.55 12.93 9.61
N LEU A 304 9.28 13.63 8.50
CA LEU A 304 9.97 13.41 7.24
C LEU A 304 11.49 13.58 7.37
N ALA A 305 11.95 14.60 8.09
CA ALA A 305 13.37 14.83 8.34
C ALA A 305 13.99 13.68 9.16
N ALA A 306 13.28 13.14 10.15
CA ALA A 306 13.74 11.99 10.92
C ALA A 306 13.82 10.70 10.07
N ILE A 307 12.83 10.45 9.21
CA ILE A 307 12.84 9.31 8.27
C ILE A 307 13.99 9.44 7.27
N ARG A 308 14.15 10.60 6.63
CA ARG A 308 15.22 10.85 5.65
C ARG A 308 16.61 10.73 6.27
N ALA A 309 16.75 11.09 7.55
CA ALA A 309 18.00 10.94 8.29
C ALA A 309 18.23 9.53 8.84
N GLY A 310 17.34 8.57 8.58
CA GLY A 310 17.46 7.19 9.05
C GLY A 310 17.27 7.01 10.57
N ARG A 311 16.71 8.02 11.27
CA ARG A 311 16.44 7.95 12.72
C ARG A 311 15.13 7.21 13.05
N ILE A 312 14.28 7.05 12.06
CA ILE A 312 13.01 6.33 12.12
C ILE A 312 12.90 5.53 10.82
N ASP A 313 12.73 4.22 10.92
CA ASP A 313 12.30 3.39 9.81
C ASP A 313 10.78 3.15 9.91
N PRO A 314 9.95 3.68 9.00
CA PRO A 314 8.50 3.47 9.05
C PRO A 314 8.04 2.00 9.05
N ALA A 315 8.88 1.04 8.64
CA ALA A 315 8.54 -0.38 8.69
C ALA A 315 8.83 -1.02 10.06
N GLU A 316 9.93 -0.63 10.71
CA GLU A 316 10.35 -1.19 12.00
C GLU A 316 9.79 -0.38 13.19
N ASP A 317 9.73 0.94 13.06
CA ASP A 317 9.41 1.93 14.09
C ASP A 317 7.98 2.50 13.99
N ASP A 318 6.99 1.73 13.51
CA ASP A 318 5.61 2.23 13.28
C ASP A 318 4.98 2.81 14.56
N ASP A 319 5.11 2.12 15.70
CA ASP A 319 4.53 2.59 16.97
C ASP A 319 5.19 3.88 17.46
N LYS A 320 6.52 3.96 17.38
CA LYS A 320 7.30 5.18 17.65
C LYS A 320 6.88 6.34 16.75
N LEU A 321 6.76 6.10 15.44
CA LEU A 321 6.32 7.11 14.47
C LEU A 321 4.92 7.64 14.80
N ARG A 322 3.99 6.74 15.14
CA ARG A 322 2.61 7.09 15.52
C ARG A 322 2.54 7.84 16.85
N ALA A 323 3.35 7.46 17.83
CA ALA A 323 3.47 8.17 19.10
C ALA A 323 4.02 9.59 18.91
N MET A 324 5.03 9.76 18.04
CA MET A 324 5.57 11.08 17.68
C MET A 324 4.56 11.93 16.91
N LEU A 325 3.81 11.32 15.98
CA LEU A 325 2.70 11.99 15.28
C LEU A 325 1.65 12.50 16.28
N PHE A 326 1.20 11.67 17.21
CA PHE A 326 0.19 12.09 18.19
C PHE A 326 0.73 13.20 19.11
N THR A 327 1.99 13.10 19.53
CA THR A 327 2.67 14.16 20.30
C THR A 327 2.65 15.50 19.56
N GLY A 328 3.05 15.51 18.28
CA GLY A 328 3.07 16.73 17.46
C GLY A 328 1.67 17.31 17.24
N VAL A 329 0.68 16.47 16.96
CA VAL A 329 -0.73 16.90 16.81
C VAL A 329 -1.24 17.53 18.10
N ALA A 330 -0.96 16.93 19.26
CA ALA A 330 -1.36 17.46 20.56
C ALA A 330 -0.66 18.79 20.90
N GLN A 331 0.59 18.99 20.47
CA GLN A 331 1.30 20.26 20.63
C GLN A 331 0.70 21.37 19.75
N VAL A 332 0.36 21.07 18.50
CA VAL A 332 -0.18 22.06 17.56
C VAL A 332 -1.61 22.47 17.89
N LEU A 333 -2.50 21.50 18.16
CA LEU A 333 -3.93 21.74 18.38
C LEU A 333 -4.30 21.96 19.86
N GLY A 334 -3.40 21.60 20.78
CA GLY A 334 -3.73 21.37 22.18
C GLY A 334 -4.32 19.97 22.40
N LEU A 335 -3.97 19.33 23.51
CA LEU A 335 -4.30 17.94 23.79
C LEU A 335 -5.82 17.65 23.80
N ALA A 336 -6.62 18.54 24.39
CA ALA A 336 -8.07 18.38 24.43
C ALA A 336 -8.70 18.42 23.03
N THR A 337 -8.31 19.40 22.21
CA THR A 337 -8.76 19.54 20.81
C THR A 337 -8.31 18.36 19.96
N ALA A 338 -7.05 17.95 20.09
CA ALA A 338 -6.50 16.80 19.37
C ALA A 338 -7.31 15.53 19.65
N ARG A 339 -7.60 15.25 20.93
CA ARG A 339 -8.45 14.11 21.33
C ARG A 339 -9.85 14.20 20.74
N GLY A 340 -10.48 15.37 20.85
CA GLY A 340 -11.82 15.61 20.31
C GLY A 340 -11.88 15.32 18.81
N GLN A 341 -10.95 15.87 18.03
CA GLN A 341 -10.90 15.68 16.57
C GLN A 341 -10.60 14.22 16.20
N LEU A 342 -9.57 13.61 16.80
CA LEU A 342 -9.17 12.22 16.53
C LEU A 342 -10.23 11.19 16.93
N ALA A 343 -11.13 11.53 17.86
CA ALA A 343 -12.26 10.67 18.23
C ALA A 343 -13.41 10.71 17.20
N THR A 344 -13.48 11.72 16.33
CA THR A 344 -14.61 11.90 15.38
C THR A 344 -14.55 10.99 14.16
N PHE A 345 -13.38 10.40 13.87
CA PHE A 345 -13.20 9.57 12.70
C PHE A 345 -12.43 8.29 13.02
N ARG A 346 -12.66 7.26 12.21
CA ARG A 346 -12.06 5.95 12.37
C ARG A 346 -10.59 5.96 11.93
N GLY A 347 -9.76 5.25 12.67
CA GLY A 347 -8.32 5.21 12.48
C GLY A 347 -7.86 4.06 11.60
N SER A 348 -7.08 4.38 10.56
CA SER A 348 -6.29 3.48 9.70
C SER A 348 -7.04 2.35 8.94
N PRO A 349 -6.72 2.10 7.65
CA PRO A 349 -7.29 1.02 6.86
C PRO A 349 -6.97 -0.40 7.38
N ASP A 350 -5.94 -0.54 8.23
CA ASP A 350 -5.44 -1.83 8.70
C ASP A 350 -5.95 -2.23 10.10
N GLY A 351 -6.76 -1.39 10.76
CA GLY A 351 -7.19 -1.56 12.15
C GLY A 351 -8.58 -2.18 12.34
N ASP A 352 -9.10 -2.18 13.57
CA ASP A 352 -10.51 -2.50 13.79
C ASP A 352 -11.36 -1.42 13.09
N PRO A 353 -12.28 -1.79 12.17
CA PRO A 353 -13.12 -0.82 11.46
C PRO A 353 -13.96 0.05 12.39
N ASN A 354 -14.16 -0.35 13.65
CA ASN A 354 -14.89 0.43 14.66
C ASN A 354 -13.98 1.24 15.59
N GLU A 355 -12.66 1.14 15.43
CA GLU A 355 -11.69 1.89 16.24
C GLU A 355 -11.52 3.33 15.73
N THR A 356 -11.51 4.29 16.66
CA THR A 356 -11.25 5.70 16.35
C THR A 356 -9.76 5.93 16.12
N ALA A 357 -9.42 6.99 15.37
CA ALA A 357 -8.02 7.38 15.20
C ALA A 357 -7.35 7.70 16.53
N LEU A 358 -8.10 8.23 17.51
CA LEU A 358 -7.62 8.45 18.86
C LEU A 358 -7.18 7.14 19.53
N LEU A 359 -8.06 6.14 19.63
CA LEU A 359 -7.75 4.89 20.32
C LEU A 359 -6.57 4.17 19.64
N ALA A 360 -6.54 4.16 18.30
CA ALA A 360 -5.45 3.56 17.55
C ALA A 360 -4.08 4.21 17.86
N LEU A 361 -4.04 5.54 18.03
CA LEU A 361 -2.82 6.27 18.41
C LEU A 361 -2.45 6.08 19.89
N GLU A 362 -3.43 6.01 20.78
CA GLU A 362 -3.20 5.73 22.21
C GLU A 362 -2.62 4.34 22.45
N ARG A 363 -3.12 3.32 21.73
CA ARG A 363 -2.52 1.97 21.76
C ARG A 363 -1.09 1.96 21.23
N ALA A 364 -0.80 2.74 20.19
CA ALA A 364 0.58 2.87 19.68
C ALA A 364 1.51 3.51 20.73
N VAL A 365 1.06 4.54 21.44
CA VAL A 365 1.79 5.13 22.57
C VAL A 365 2.01 4.09 23.68
N ALA A 366 0.98 3.32 24.05
CA ALA A 366 1.10 2.30 25.09
C ALA A 366 2.07 1.17 24.69
N ARG A 367 2.00 0.68 23.45
CA ARG A 367 2.93 -0.33 22.90
C ARG A 367 4.37 0.19 22.89
N GLU A 368 4.60 1.39 22.36
CA GLU A 368 5.94 2.00 22.31
C GLU A 368 6.58 2.09 23.71
N MET A 369 5.80 2.53 24.71
CA MET A 369 6.31 2.68 26.07
C MET A 369 6.55 1.36 26.78
N LEU A 370 5.67 0.36 26.59
CA LEU A 370 5.73 -0.90 27.32
C LEU A 370 6.64 -1.93 26.63
N ALA A 371 6.98 -1.77 25.35
CA ALA A 371 7.79 -2.74 24.62
C ALA A 371 9.18 -2.96 25.27
N GLY A 372 9.88 -1.88 25.65
CA GLY A 372 11.17 -1.98 26.34
C GLY A 372 11.08 -2.63 27.73
N PHE A 373 9.98 -2.38 28.45
CA PHE A 373 9.71 -3.04 29.74
C PHE A 373 9.47 -4.54 29.55
N VAL A 374 8.67 -4.94 28.56
CA VAL A 374 8.40 -6.36 28.23
C VAL A 374 9.67 -7.09 27.80
N ARG A 375 10.58 -6.43 27.07
CA ARG A 375 11.90 -6.97 26.69
C ARG A 375 12.89 -7.02 27.86
N GLY A 376 12.55 -6.43 29.01
CA GLY A 376 13.42 -6.37 30.19
C GLY A 376 14.52 -5.30 30.10
N GLU A 377 14.49 -4.45 29.08
CA GLU A 377 15.48 -3.40 28.80
C GLU A 377 15.30 -2.17 29.69
N GLN A 378 14.07 -1.92 30.14
CA GLN A 378 13.69 -0.72 30.88
C GLN A 378 12.83 -1.06 32.11
N PRO A 379 12.79 -0.19 33.13
CA PRO A 379 11.82 -0.29 34.22
C PRO A 379 10.39 -0.01 33.72
N ALA A 380 9.39 -0.30 34.54
CA ALA A 380 8.00 0.00 34.21
C ALA A 380 7.82 1.51 34.03
N PRO A 381 7.30 1.99 32.88
CA PRO A 381 7.12 3.41 32.65
C PRO A 381 5.89 3.93 33.41
N PRO A 382 5.84 5.22 33.79
CA PRO A 382 4.62 5.85 34.28
C PRO A 382 3.60 6.01 33.15
N ARG A 383 2.32 6.22 33.51
CA ARG A 383 1.25 6.53 32.55
C ARG A 383 1.58 7.80 31.77
N HIS A 384 1.49 7.74 30.44
CA HIS A 384 1.73 8.90 29.59
C HIS A 384 0.57 9.91 29.60
N GLN A 385 0.90 11.19 29.52
CA GLN A 385 -0.09 12.28 29.47
C GLN A 385 -0.99 12.24 28.22
N LEU A 386 -0.52 11.62 27.12
CA LEU A 386 -1.30 11.49 25.88
C LEU A 386 -2.46 10.51 26.01
N LEU A 387 -2.40 9.56 26.95
CA LEU A 387 -3.47 8.58 27.14
C LEU A 387 -4.68 9.24 27.82
N SER A 388 -5.83 9.21 27.17
CA SER A 388 -7.10 9.74 27.70
C SER A 388 -7.44 9.11 29.05
N PRO A 389 -8.13 9.80 29.96
CA PRO A 389 -8.44 9.26 31.29
C PRO A 389 -9.13 7.88 31.27
N GLY A 390 -9.99 7.63 30.27
CA GLY A 390 -10.67 6.34 30.09
C GLY A 390 -9.84 5.23 29.45
N PHE A 391 -8.59 5.49 29.04
CA PHE A 391 -7.71 4.44 28.53
C PHE A 391 -7.24 3.53 29.68
N ASP A 392 -7.41 2.22 29.51
CA ASP A 392 -7.09 1.18 30.49
C ASP A 392 -5.56 0.96 30.62
N TRP A 393 -4.84 1.93 31.17
CA TRP A 393 -3.40 1.79 31.38
C TRP A 393 -3.04 0.68 32.36
N ASP A 394 -3.85 0.47 33.39
CA ASP A 394 -3.56 -0.49 34.44
C ASP A 394 -3.67 -1.93 33.91
N GLY A 395 -4.67 -2.21 33.07
CA GLY A 395 -4.76 -3.48 32.34
C GLY A 395 -3.57 -3.70 31.42
N TRP A 396 -3.11 -2.66 30.71
CA TRP A 396 -1.92 -2.73 29.86
C TRP A 396 -0.64 -3.00 30.65
N LEU A 397 -0.41 -2.28 31.74
CA LEU A 397 0.76 -2.46 32.59
C LEU A 397 0.77 -3.81 33.32
N ALA A 398 -0.39 -4.26 33.83
CA ALA A 398 -0.54 -5.56 34.45
C ALA A 398 -0.23 -6.70 33.45
N THR A 399 -0.70 -6.56 32.22
CA THR A 399 -0.44 -7.51 31.13
C THR A 399 1.04 -7.54 30.76
N ALA A 400 1.66 -6.36 30.61
CA ALA A 400 3.09 -6.25 30.35
C ALA A 400 3.93 -6.90 31.47
N THR A 401 3.50 -6.74 32.73
CA THR A 401 4.15 -7.35 33.90
C THR A 401 4.04 -8.86 33.87
N ALA A 402 2.85 -9.42 33.58
CA ALA A 402 2.65 -10.85 33.44
C ALA A 402 3.54 -11.44 32.32
N ILE A 403 3.58 -10.80 31.15
CA ILE A 403 4.43 -11.22 30.03
C ILE A 403 5.91 -11.21 30.41
N ARG A 404 6.38 -10.15 31.08
CA ARG A 404 7.77 -10.04 31.54
C ARG A 404 8.13 -11.14 32.55
N ALA A 405 7.18 -11.52 33.40
CA ALA A 405 7.33 -12.61 34.36
C ALA A 405 7.18 -14.01 33.76
N GLY A 406 6.92 -14.14 32.45
CA GLY A 406 6.66 -15.43 31.81
C GLY A 406 5.32 -16.07 32.23
N GLN A 407 4.39 -15.26 32.75
CA GLN A 407 3.08 -15.69 33.21
C GLN A 407 2.03 -15.55 32.10
N ALA A 408 1.01 -16.41 32.13
CA ALA A 408 -0.12 -16.28 31.23
C ALA A 408 -0.90 -14.99 31.52
N PRO A 409 -1.25 -14.18 30.50
CA PRO A 409 -2.09 -13.00 30.70
C PRO A 409 -3.51 -13.41 31.10
N ALA A 410 -4.19 -12.53 31.84
CA ALA A 410 -5.61 -12.70 32.15
C ALA A 410 -6.42 -12.86 30.84
N GLU A 411 -7.49 -13.65 30.88
CA GLU A 411 -8.31 -13.93 29.69
C GLU A 411 -8.86 -12.66 29.04
N SER A 412 -9.33 -11.71 29.86
CA SER A 412 -9.81 -10.38 29.42
C SER A 412 -8.74 -9.54 28.72
N ASN A 413 -7.46 -9.86 28.92
CA ASN A 413 -6.34 -9.05 28.45
C ASN A 413 -5.54 -9.75 27.34
N ARG A 414 -6.01 -10.89 26.81
CA ARG A 414 -5.30 -11.62 25.75
C ARG A 414 -5.06 -10.76 24.51
N ALA A 415 -6.00 -9.92 24.10
CA ALA A 415 -5.84 -8.98 22.99
C ALA A 415 -4.70 -7.97 23.24
N ILE A 416 -4.60 -7.43 24.46
CA ILE A 416 -3.51 -6.54 24.88
C ILE A 416 -2.17 -7.31 24.83
N ALA A 417 -2.17 -8.55 25.30
CA ALA A 417 -0.96 -9.36 25.35
C ALA A 417 -0.38 -9.62 23.95
N VAL A 418 -1.24 -9.91 22.97
CA VAL A 418 -0.85 -10.08 21.57
C VAL A 418 -0.14 -8.84 21.04
N GLU A 419 -0.70 -7.66 21.28
CA GLU A 419 -0.13 -6.39 20.83
C GLU A 419 1.21 -6.05 21.50
N LEU A 420 1.32 -6.29 22.81
CA LEU A 420 2.56 -6.08 23.54
C LEU A 420 3.66 -7.05 23.09
N LEU A 421 3.32 -8.32 22.85
CA LEU A 421 4.27 -9.32 22.35
C LEU A 421 4.76 -8.95 20.94
N GLN A 422 3.88 -8.47 20.06
CA GLN A 422 4.27 -7.97 18.74
C GLN A 422 5.23 -6.77 18.83
N ALA A 423 4.89 -5.77 19.64
CA ALA A 423 5.74 -4.59 19.86
C ALA A 423 7.09 -4.96 20.49
N ALA A 424 7.13 -6.00 21.32
CA ALA A 424 8.35 -6.54 21.91
C ALA A 424 9.15 -7.45 20.95
N GLY A 425 8.70 -7.66 19.70
CA GLY A 425 9.39 -8.50 18.72
C GLY A 425 9.25 -10.01 18.96
N ARG A 426 8.16 -10.45 19.61
CA ARG A 426 7.88 -11.86 19.96
C ARG A 426 6.62 -12.40 19.24
N PRO A 427 6.56 -12.38 17.89
CA PRO A 427 5.36 -12.73 17.12
C PRO A 427 4.91 -14.19 17.31
N ALA A 428 5.83 -15.14 17.47
CA ALA A 428 5.49 -16.55 17.70
C ALA A 428 4.68 -16.74 18.99
N GLU A 429 5.02 -16.02 20.06
CA GLU A 429 4.28 -16.07 21.33
C GLU A 429 2.93 -15.36 21.22
N ALA A 430 2.88 -14.24 20.50
CA ALA A 430 1.62 -13.57 20.18
C ALA A 430 0.66 -14.52 19.44
N LEU A 431 1.16 -15.28 18.45
CA LEU A 431 0.38 -16.31 17.76
C LEU A 431 -0.07 -17.44 18.70
N GLY A 432 0.75 -17.81 19.68
CA GLY A 432 0.37 -18.76 20.74
C GLY A 432 -0.86 -18.30 21.53
N VAL A 433 -0.90 -17.02 21.92
CA VAL A 433 -2.05 -16.42 22.60
C VAL A 433 -3.29 -16.43 21.69
N LEU A 434 -3.13 -16.08 20.42
CA LEU A 434 -4.23 -16.09 19.43
C LEU A 434 -4.81 -17.49 19.23
N ARG A 435 -3.95 -18.52 19.16
CA ARG A 435 -4.40 -19.92 19.08
C ARG A 435 -5.18 -20.36 20.32
N ALA A 436 -4.77 -19.91 21.51
CA ALA A 436 -5.48 -20.19 22.76
C ALA A 436 -6.85 -19.51 22.83
N MET A 437 -7.03 -18.34 22.19
CA MET A 437 -8.35 -17.70 22.02
C MET A 437 -9.28 -18.48 21.07
N GLY A 438 -8.73 -19.36 20.24
CA GLY A 438 -9.44 -20.07 19.18
C GLY A 438 -9.71 -19.17 17.96
N PRO A 439 -10.32 -19.70 16.87
CA PRO A 439 -10.55 -18.96 15.64
C PRO A 439 -11.80 -18.08 15.74
N THR A 440 -11.83 -17.20 16.75
CA THR A 440 -12.85 -16.15 16.93
C THR A 440 -12.57 -14.97 16.00
N ASP A 441 -13.59 -14.15 15.72
CA ASP A 441 -13.42 -12.93 14.91
C ASP A 441 -12.34 -12.01 15.47
N GLU A 442 -12.27 -11.88 16.79
CA GLU A 442 -11.27 -11.07 17.48
C GLU A 442 -9.85 -11.59 17.27
N ALA A 443 -9.62 -12.88 17.53
CA ALA A 443 -8.31 -13.49 17.34
C ALA A 443 -7.85 -13.41 15.86
N ARG A 444 -8.76 -13.65 14.92
CA ARG A 444 -8.46 -13.53 13.48
C ARG A 444 -8.11 -12.11 13.09
N ARG A 445 -8.82 -11.10 13.59
CA ARG A 445 -8.49 -9.69 13.32
C ARG A 445 -7.09 -9.34 13.85
N HIS A 446 -6.77 -9.71 15.09
CA HIS A 446 -5.43 -9.49 15.63
C HIS A 446 -4.34 -10.26 14.86
N ALA A 447 -4.63 -11.48 14.39
CA ALA A 447 -3.73 -12.23 13.52
C ALA A 447 -3.51 -11.55 12.17
N HIS A 448 -4.56 -10.96 11.56
CA HIS A 448 -4.43 -10.23 10.30
C HIS A 448 -3.62 -8.95 10.47
N VAL A 449 -3.85 -8.17 11.54
CA VAL A 449 -3.01 -7.01 11.88
C VAL A 449 -1.54 -7.43 12.05
N MET A 450 -1.29 -8.54 12.73
CA MET A 450 0.05 -9.12 12.88
C MET A 450 0.67 -9.47 11.53
N LEU A 451 -0.10 -10.16 10.68
CA LEU A 451 0.34 -10.60 9.36
C LEU A 451 0.77 -9.41 8.49
N LEU A 452 -0.02 -8.34 8.47
CA LEU A 452 0.30 -7.11 7.74
C LEU A 452 1.56 -6.44 8.30
N ALA A 453 1.71 -6.37 9.63
CA ALA A 453 2.90 -5.79 10.26
C ALA A 453 4.18 -6.59 9.94
N LEU A 454 4.10 -7.93 9.93
CA LEU A 454 5.22 -8.79 9.59
C LEU A 454 5.59 -8.69 8.10
N ASP A 455 4.61 -8.70 7.19
CA ASP A 455 4.84 -8.50 5.76
C ASP A 455 5.49 -7.14 5.47
N GLN A 456 5.07 -6.09 6.21
CA GLN A 456 5.63 -4.75 6.07
C GLN A 456 7.14 -4.67 6.40
N ARG A 457 7.62 -5.52 7.31
CA ARG A 457 9.04 -5.66 7.67
C ARG A 457 9.84 -6.57 6.71
N CYS A 458 9.13 -7.26 5.82
CA CYS A 458 9.71 -8.12 4.81
C CYS A 458 9.59 -7.48 3.41
N ALA A 459 8.72 -8.04 2.57
CA ALA A 459 8.62 -7.71 1.16
C ALA A 459 7.51 -6.69 0.86
N LYS A 460 6.71 -6.28 1.87
CA LYS A 460 5.63 -5.29 1.73
C LYS A 460 4.68 -5.68 0.60
N LEU A 461 4.37 -6.97 0.48
CA LEU A 461 3.59 -7.52 -0.64
C LEU A 461 2.14 -7.07 -0.60
N LEU A 462 1.58 -6.83 0.58
CA LEU A 462 0.24 -6.26 0.75
C LEU A 462 0.25 -4.72 0.89
N SER A 463 1.40 -4.05 0.81
CA SER A 463 1.41 -2.60 0.64
C SER A 463 0.81 -2.24 -0.73
N PRO A 464 -0.03 -1.19 -0.81
CA PRO A 464 -0.56 -0.75 -2.09
C PRO A 464 0.57 -0.21 -2.99
N PRO A 465 0.48 -0.38 -4.33
CA PRO A 465 1.51 0.11 -5.26
C PRO A 465 1.77 1.62 -5.17
N LEU A 466 0.75 2.38 -4.79
CA LEU A 466 0.84 3.79 -4.44
C LEU A 466 0.19 4.04 -3.07
N PRO A 467 0.65 5.05 -2.33
CA PRO A 467 0.02 5.44 -1.07
C PRO A 467 -1.47 5.73 -1.25
N LEU A 468 -2.27 5.40 -0.23
CA LEU A 468 -3.73 5.55 -0.24
C LEU A 468 -4.46 4.74 -1.34
N GLY A 469 -3.73 3.91 -2.10
CA GLY A 469 -4.30 2.95 -3.03
C GLY A 469 -4.87 1.72 -2.31
N GLN A 470 -5.63 0.92 -3.06
CA GLN A 470 -6.02 -0.40 -2.57
C GLN A 470 -4.87 -1.39 -2.68
N VAL A 471 -4.89 -2.41 -1.82
CA VAL A 471 -3.99 -3.55 -1.89
C VAL A 471 -4.23 -4.32 -3.20
N ILE A 472 -3.15 -4.71 -3.88
CA ILE A 472 -3.16 -5.45 -5.14
C ILE A 472 -2.38 -6.75 -4.96
N TYR A 473 -2.95 -7.87 -5.40
CA TYR A 473 -2.24 -9.14 -5.46
C TYR A 473 -1.29 -9.14 -6.64
N ARG A 474 0.00 -9.06 -6.34
CA ARG A 474 1.09 -8.99 -7.31
C ARG A 474 1.74 -10.35 -7.41
N PHE A 475 1.79 -10.91 -8.61
CA PHE A 475 2.57 -12.10 -8.94
C PHE A 475 3.65 -11.75 -9.95
N GLU A 476 4.71 -12.55 -10.01
CA GLU A 476 5.72 -12.41 -11.06
C GLU A 476 5.10 -12.76 -12.43
N PRO A 477 5.60 -12.14 -13.53
CA PRO A 477 5.16 -12.49 -14.87
C PRO A 477 5.33 -13.99 -15.17
N ARG A 478 4.41 -14.58 -15.92
CA ARG A 478 4.42 -16.01 -16.27
C ARG A 478 4.77 -16.30 -17.73
#